data_AF-A0A931Z2F2-F1
#
_entry.id   AF-A0A931Z2F2-F1
#
_cell.length_a   1.000
_cell.length_b   1.000
_cell.length_c   1.000
_cell.angle_alpha   90.00
_cell.angle_beta   90.00
_cell.angle_gamma   90.00
#
_symmetry.space_group_name_H-M   'P 1'
#
loop_
_entity.id
_entity.type
_entity.pdbx_description
1 polymer ?
#
loop_
_entity_poly.entity_id
_entity_poly.type
_entity_poly.pdbx_seq_one_letter_code
_entity_poly.pdbx_strand_id
1 'polypeptide(L)'
;MTLGLLAAMVALFEFTGLDLALQDHFYNFETGRWLVDAKDPAGRAVFYNGPKALVWVVGLGALALAAGPARWRDKFRFDRRGLWLAVLCIATVPALAGIGKSLTNVFCPSEIRRYGGDVAYAKLCEPFPADDRPERKGGCFPAGHASGGFALMGLLALRASRRWRYGAIALGLGLGWWMGLYQMLKGAHYLSHTLTTMFVAWLVVLLWRRVLRI
;
A
#
# COMPACT_ATOMS: atom_id res chain seq x y z
N MET A 1 -13.89 3.00 -15.38
CA MET A 1 -13.14 4.19 -14.94
C MET A 1 -11.88 3.82 -14.13
N THR A 2 -11.97 3.24 -12.92
CA THR A 2 -10.79 2.96 -12.07
C THR A 2 -9.70 2.10 -12.74
N LEU A 3 -10.06 1.02 -13.44
CA LEU A 3 -9.09 0.19 -14.17
C LEU A 3 -8.34 0.98 -15.25
N GLY A 4 -9.04 1.87 -15.97
CA GLY A 4 -8.42 2.74 -16.96
C GLY A 4 -7.45 3.74 -16.33
N LEU A 5 -7.79 4.29 -15.16
CA LEU A 5 -6.87 5.16 -14.40
C LEU A 5 -5.64 4.42 -13.90
N LEU A 6 -5.80 3.19 -13.41
CA LEU A 6 -4.67 2.34 -13.03
C LEU A 6 -3.75 2.06 -14.22
N ALA A 7 -4.31 1.66 -15.36
CA ALA A 7 -3.54 1.39 -16.57
C ALA A 7 -2.82 2.65 -17.07
N ALA A 8 -3.50 3.80 -17.10
CA ALA A 8 -2.90 5.08 -17.47
C ALA A 8 -1.77 5.49 -16.52
N MET A 9 -1.94 5.27 -15.20
CA MET A 9 -0.90 5.55 -14.21
C MET A 9 0.30 4.64 -14.39
N VAL A 10 0.11 3.32 -14.58
CA VAL A 10 1.21 2.39 -14.85
C VAL A 10 1.95 2.79 -16.13
N ALA A 11 1.22 3.10 -17.20
CA ALA A 11 1.82 3.57 -18.45
C ALA A 11 2.63 4.87 -18.26
N LEU A 12 2.10 5.83 -17.49
CA LEU A 12 2.82 7.07 -17.18
C LEU A 12 4.19 6.79 -16.56
N PHE A 13 4.28 5.93 -15.55
CA PHE A 13 5.56 5.61 -14.90
C PHE A 13 6.46 4.72 -15.77
N GLU A 14 5.88 3.86 -16.61
CA GLU A 14 6.65 3.06 -17.55
C GLU A 14 7.32 3.92 -18.62
N PHE A 15 6.65 4.96 -19.11
CA PHE A 15 7.16 5.84 -20.17
C PHE A 15 7.89 7.09 -19.67
N THR A 16 7.97 7.32 -18.37
CA THR A 16 8.65 8.49 -17.78
C THR A 16 9.70 8.09 -16.75
N GLY A 17 10.51 9.05 -16.29
CA GLY A 17 11.47 8.87 -15.19
C GLY A 17 10.94 9.37 -13.84
N LEU A 18 9.62 9.55 -13.69
CA LEU A 18 9.03 10.25 -12.53
C LEU A 18 9.39 9.61 -11.18
N ASP A 19 9.48 8.28 -11.15
CA ASP A 19 9.87 7.56 -9.93
C ASP A 19 11.29 7.94 -9.49
N LEU A 20 12.26 7.96 -10.41
CA LEU A 20 13.63 8.39 -10.10
C LEU A 20 13.70 9.88 -9.78
N ALA A 21 13.03 10.72 -10.58
CA ALA A 21 13.01 12.16 -10.37
C ALA A 21 12.51 12.53 -8.96
N LEU A 22 11.48 11.84 -8.48
CA LEU A 22 11.02 12.03 -7.10
C LEU A 22 12.01 11.49 -6.07
N GLN A 23 12.53 10.28 -6.27
CA GLN A 23 13.44 9.66 -5.30
C GLN A 23 14.76 10.42 -5.16
N ASP A 24 15.22 11.10 -6.21
CA ASP A 24 16.39 11.98 -6.18
C ASP A 24 16.23 13.12 -5.16
N HIS A 25 15.01 13.57 -4.86
CA HIS A 25 14.76 14.57 -3.82
C HIS A 25 14.84 14.01 -2.39
N PHE A 26 14.74 12.68 -2.23
CA PHE A 26 14.80 12.02 -0.93
C PHE A 26 16.15 11.40 -0.63
N TYR A 27 17.07 11.39 -1.60
CA TYR A 27 18.41 10.87 -1.45
C TYR A 27 19.44 11.99 -1.51
N ASN A 28 20.32 12.06 -0.52
CA ASN A 28 21.44 12.97 -0.53
C ASN A 28 22.65 12.28 -1.18
N PHE A 29 22.98 12.69 -2.40
CA PHE A 29 24.09 12.13 -3.19
C PHE A 29 25.48 12.45 -2.64
N GLU A 30 25.63 13.52 -1.86
CA GLU A 30 26.93 13.90 -1.26
C GLU A 30 27.26 13.00 -0.06
N THR A 31 26.27 12.68 0.76
CA THR A 31 26.44 11.90 1.99
C THR A 31 26.13 10.41 1.82
N GLY A 32 25.50 10.05 0.70
CA GLY A 32 25.07 8.68 0.41
C GLY A 32 23.90 8.20 1.29
N ARG A 33 23.09 9.12 1.81
CA ARG A 33 22.03 8.83 2.81
C ARG A 33 20.65 9.20 2.33
N TRP A 34 19.67 8.41 2.75
CA TRP A 34 18.25 8.74 2.62
C TRP A 34 17.83 9.80 3.63
N LEU A 35 16.79 10.57 3.30
CA LEU A 35 16.23 11.59 4.19
C LEU A 35 15.79 11.03 5.54
N VAL A 36 15.32 9.77 5.56
CA VAL A 36 14.92 9.06 6.76
C VAL A 36 15.78 7.82 6.95
N ASP A 37 16.37 7.69 8.14
CA ASP A 37 17.08 6.48 8.53
C ASP A 37 16.09 5.33 8.79
N ALA A 38 16.19 4.28 7.98
CA ALA A 38 15.37 3.08 8.11
C ALA A 38 15.58 2.32 9.44
N LYS A 39 16.68 2.57 10.15
CA LYS A 39 17.04 1.95 11.43
C LYS A 39 16.57 2.73 12.64
N ASP A 40 16.12 3.98 12.48
CA ASP A 40 15.65 4.80 13.60
C ASP A 40 14.44 4.13 14.31
N PRO A 41 14.56 3.80 15.61
CA PRO A 41 13.49 3.12 16.34
C PRO A 41 12.23 3.98 16.47
N ALA A 42 12.36 5.31 16.60
CA ALA A 42 11.21 6.21 16.74
C ALA A 42 10.40 6.28 15.44
N GLY A 43 11.07 6.48 14.31
CA GLY A 43 10.46 6.44 12.99
C GLY A 43 9.78 5.11 12.71
N ARG A 44 10.43 3.98 13.05
CA ARG A 44 9.81 2.66 12.91
C ARG A 44 8.57 2.49 13.80
N ALA A 45 8.59 2.98 15.04
CA ALA A 45 7.44 2.89 15.92
C ALA A 45 6.23 3.65 15.34
N VAL A 46 6.43 4.89 14.89
CA VAL A 46 5.35 5.78 14.44
C VAL A 46 4.86 5.47 13.02
N PHE A 47 5.76 5.16 12.09
CA PHE A 47 5.41 5.06 10.67
C PHE A 47 5.30 3.62 10.17
N TYR A 48 5.77 2.64 10.94
CA TYR A 48 5.81 1.24 10.51
C TYR A 48 5.02 0.31 11.45
N ASN A 49 5.44 0.21 12.71
CA ASN A 49 4.86 -0.74 13.68
C ASN A 49 3.49 -0.28 14.18
N GLY A 50 3.35 1.00 14.53
CA GLY A 50 2.10 1.58 15.05
C GLY A 50 0.93 1.46 14.07
N PRO A 51 1.04 1.95 12.82
CA PRO A 51 -0.01 1.82 11.82
C PRO A 51 -0.34 0.35 11.51
N LYS A 52 0.67 -0.53 11.48
CA LYS A 52 0.45 -1.97 11.31
C LYS A 52 -0.35 -2.57 12.47
N ALA A 53 -0.03 -2.21 13.71
CA ALA A 53 -0.80 -2.63 14.88
C ALA A 53 -2.24 -2.10 14.85
N LEU A 54 -2.44 -0.85 14.43
CA LEU A 54 -3.78 -0.28 14.25
C LEU A 54 -4.61 -1.08 13.23
N VAL A 55 -4.02 -1.43 12.08
CA VAL A 55 -4.69 -2.27 11.06
C VAL A 55 -5.08 -3.63 11.65
N TRP A 56 -4.20 -4.27 12.42
CA TRP A 56 -4.53 -5.53 13.10
C TRP A 56 -5.67 -5.39 14.11
N VAL A 57 -5.63 -4.37 14.96
CA VAL A 57 -6.68 -4.10 15.94
C VAL A 57 -8.03 -3.86 15.25
N VAL A 58 -8.04 -3.05 14.19
CA VAL A 58 -9.25 -2.79 13.41
C VAL A 58 -9.76 -4.06 12.71
N GLY A 59 -8.86 -4.84 12.11
CA GLY A 59 -9.22 -6.09 11.42
C GLY A 59 -9.80 -7.14 12.37
N LEU A 60 -9.13 -7.40 13.50
CA LEU A 60 -9.59 -8.33 14.52
C LEU A 60 -10.89 -7.85 15.19
N GLY A 61 -11.00 -6.55 15.47
CA GLY A 61 -12.23 -5.95 16.00
C GLY A 61 -13.40 -6.08 15.02
N ALA A 62 -13.18 -5.81 13.73
CA ALA A 62 -14.19 -5.99 12.70
C ALA A 62 -14.62 -7.45 12.57
N LEU A 63 -13.68 -8.39 12.59
CA LEU A 63 -13.94 -9.82 12.57
C LEU A 63 -14.77 -10.27 13.77
N ALA A 64 -14.37 -9.86 14.98
CA ALA A 64 -15.08 -10.19 16.21
C ALA A 64 -16.53 -9.65 16.20
N LEU A 65 -16.75 -8.43 15.71
CA LEU A 65 -18.08 -7.84 15.57
C LEU A 65 -18.92 -8.49 14.46
N ALA A 66 -18.29 -8.99 13.39
CA ALA A 66 -18.96 -9.65 12.26
C ALA A 66 -19.42 -11.08 12.59
N ALA A 67 -18.55 -11.83 13.27
CA ALA A 67 -18.74 -13.23 13.66
C ALA A 67 -19.48 -13.38 14.99
N GLY A 68 -19.41 -12.36 15.86
CA GLY A 68 -20.01 -12.38 17.19
C GLY A 68 -21.53 -12.14 17.22
N PRO A 69 -22.09 -12.13 18.44
CA PRO A 69 -23.52 -11.89 18.68
C PRO A 69 -24.02 -10.55 18.13
N ALA A 70 -25.28 -10.51 17.67
CA ALA A 70 -25.90 -9.30 17.10
C ALA A 70 -25.81 -8.07 18.01
N ARG A 71 -26.06 -8.26 19.31
CA ARG A 71 -25.97 -7.21 20.34
C ARG A 71 -24.65 -6.42 20.32
N TRP A 72 -23.54 -7.02 19.91
CA TRP A 72 -22.24 -6.32 19.87
C TRP A 72 -22.19 -5.28 18.77
N ARG A 73 -22.66 -5.62 17.57
CA ARG A 73 -22.72 -4.68 16.43
C ARG A 73 -23.88 -3.70 16.55
N ASP A 74 -24.98 -4.09 17.19
CA ASP A 74 -26.14 -3.21 17.44
C ASP A 74 -25.77 -2.04 18.35
N LYS A 75 -24.92 -2.28 19.37
CA LYS A 75 -24.35 -1.23 20.25
C LYS A 75 -23.69 -0.10 19.45
N PHE A 76 -22.99 -0.43 18.36
CA PHE A 76 -22.29 0.52 17.51
C PHE A 76 -23.07 0.88 16.24
N ARG A 77 -24.25 0.30 16.02
CA ARG A 77 -25.05 0.45 14.79
C ARG A 77 -24.21 0.15 13.53
N PHE A 78 -23.40 -0.91 13.57
CA PHE A 78 -22.59 -1.34 12.43
C PHE A 78 -23.31 -2.39 11.59
N ASP A 79 -23.23 -2.22 10.27
CA ASP A 79 -23.74 -3.21 9.32
C ASP A 79 -22.84 -4.45 9.26
N ARG A 80 -23.45 -5.65 9.34
CA ARG A 80 -22.71 -6.92 9.35
C ARG A 80 -21.99 -7.18 8.02
N ARG A 81 -22.60 -6.84 6.87
CA ARG A 81 -21.95 -6.99 5.56
C ARG A 81 -20.82 -5.97 5.41
N GLY A 82 -21.00 -4.76 5.95
CA GLY A 82 -19.95 -3.76 6.04
C GLY A 82 -18.74 -4.22 6.85
N LEU A 83 -18.97 -4.93 7.97
CA LEU A 83 -17.88 -5.51 8.77
C LEU A 83 -17.14 -6.59 7.99
N TRP A 84 -17.85 -7.49 7.31
CA TRP A 84 -17.22 -8.50 6.44
C TRP A 84 -16.45 -7.87 5.29
N LEU A 85 -16.95 -6.79 4.70
CA LEU A 85 -16.22 -6.07 3.67
C LEU A 85 -14.89 -5.52 4.20
N ALA A 86 -14.89 -4.91 5.39
CA ALA A 86 -13.67 -4.41 6.01
C ALA A 86 -12.66 -5.54 6.25
N VAL A 87 -13.09 -6.67 6.82
CA VAL A 87 -12.25 -7.86 7.05
C VAL A 87 -11.65 -8.36 5.73
N LEU A 88 -12.48 -8.52 4.70
CA LEU A 88 -12.04 -9.02 3.40
C LEU A 88 -11.06 -8.05 2.73
N CYS A 89 -11.26 -6.74 2.83
CA CYS A 89 -10.31 -5.76 2.31
C CYS A 89 -8.97 -5.83 3.05
N ILE A 90 -8.99 -5.88 4.39
CA ILE A 90 -7.79 -5.96 5.25
C ILE A 90 -7.00 -7.25 4.99
N ALA A 91 -7.66 -8.34 4.59
CA ALA A 91 -7.00 -9.57 4.19
C ALA A 91 -6.50 -9.52 2.73
N THR A 92 -7.36 -9.17 1.78
CA THR A 92 -7.07 -9.30 0.33
C THR A 92 -6.05 -8.27 -0.14
N VAL A 93 -6.12 -7.02 0.32
CA VAL A 93 -5.25 -5.95 -0.22
C VAL A 93 -3.77 -6.21 0.09
N PRO A 94 -3.36 -6.52 1.35
CA PRO A 94 -1.98 -6.89 1.64
C PRO A 94 -1.56 -8.22 1.00
N ALA A 95 -2.47 -9.19 0.89
CA ALA A 95 -2.18 -10.45 0.22
C ALA A 95 -1.83 -10.24 -1.26
N LEU A 96 -2.61 -9.44 -1.99
CA LEU A 96 -2.31 -9.09 -3.38
C LEU A 96 -0.99 -8.31 -3.50
N ALA A 97 -0.68 -7.43 -2.54
CA ALA A 97 0.60 -6.75 -2.53
C ALA A 97 1.77 -7.73 -2.30
N GLY A 98 1.61 -8.71 -1.41
CA GLY A 98 2.59 -9.77 -1.18
C GLY A 98 2.81 -10.66 -2.41
N ILE A 99 1.73 -11.05 -3.09
CA ILE A 99 1.80 -11.83 -4.34
C ILE A 99 2.46 -11.01 -5.44
N GLY A 100 2.10 -9.72 -5.61
CA GLY A 100 2.75 -8.86 -6.60
C GLY A 100 4.27 -8.79 -6.41
N LYS A 101 4.71 -8.72 -5.15
CA LYS A 101 6.15 -8.70 -4.81
C LYS A 101 6.88 -9.97 -5.20
N SER A 102 6.25 -11.14 -5.11
CA SER A 102 6.89 -12.39 -5.51
C SER A 102 6.91 -12.61 -7.02
N LEU A 103 6.10 -11.87 -7.78
CA LEU A 103 5.94 -12.03 -9.23
C LEU A 103 6.68 -10.99 -10.07
N THR A 104 6.87 -9.77 -9.58
CA THR A 104 7.30 -8.63 -10.44
C THR A 104 8.82 -8.44 -10.52
N ASN A 105 9.60 -9.02 -9.61
CA ASN A 105 11.07 -8.93 -9.58
C ASN A 105 11.62 -7.49 -9.63
N VAL A 106 10.88 -6.51 -9.11
CA VAL A 106 11.29 -5.10 -9.07
C VAL A 106 12.09 -4.81 -7.80
N PHE A 107 13.24 -4.15 -7.95
CA PHE A 107 14.11 -3.72 -6.85
C PHE A 107 13.71 -2.35 -6.29
N CYS A 108 13.96 -2.14 -5.00
CA CYS A 108 13.68 -0.88 -4.34
C CYS A 108 14.74 0.18 -4.64
N PRO A 109 14.42 1.47 -4.45
CA PRO A 109 15.39 2.56 -4.62
C PRO A 109 16.70 2.31 -3.86
N SER A 110 16.64 1.86 -2.60
CA SER A 110 17.84 1.57 -1.79
C SER A 110 18.74 0.46 -2.32
N GLU A 111 18.27 -0.34 -3.29
CA GLU A 111 18.99 -1.49 -3.83
C GLU A 111 19.62 -1.20 -5.20
N ILE A 112 19.28 -0.07 -5.84
CA ILE A 112 19.82 0.28 -7.15
C ILE A 112 21.11 1.10 -7.05
N ARG A 113 22.01 0.94 -8.02
CA ARG A 113 23.32 1.64 -8.03
C ARG A 113 23.22 3.15 -7.92
N ARG A 114 22.17 3.76 -8.49
CA ARG A 114 21.95 5.21 -8.42
C ARG A 114 21.96 5.72 -6.97
N TYR A 115 21.47 4.93 -6.02
CA TYR A 115 21.33 5.31 -4.61
C TYR A 115 22.26 4.50 -3.69
N GLY A 116 23.39 4.01 -4.23
CA GLY A 116 24.41 3.28 -3.46
C GLY A 116 24.16 1.78 -3.29
N GLY A 117 23.20 1.22 -4.04
CA GLY A 117 23.00 -0.22 -4.15
C GLY A 117 23.89 -0.88 -5.22
N ASP A 118 23.54 -2.11 -5.59
CA ASP A 118 24.34 -2.98 -6.47
C ASP A 118 23.63 -3.38 -7.78
N VAL A 119 22.32 -3.12 -7.90
CA VAL A 119 21.50 -3.56 -9.04
C VAL A 119 21.23 -2.41 -10.02
N ALA A 120 21.12 -2.68 -11.33
CA ALA A 120 20.58 -1.68 -12.26
C ALA A 120 19.14 -1.30 -11.92
N TYR A 121 18.78 -0.07 -12.28
CA TYR A 121 17.38 0.31 -12.32
C TYR A 121 16.70 -0.36 -13.53
N ALA A 122 15.59 -1.04 -13.28
CA ALA A 122 14.68 -1.52 -14.30
C ALA A 122 13.24 -1.20 -13.86
N LYS A 123 12.41 -0.81 -14.81
CA LYS A 123 10.99 -0.55 -14.59
C LYS A 123 10.17 -1.83 -14.48
N LEU A 124 8.86 -1.70 -14.37
CA LEU A 124 7.97 -2.85 -14.15
C LEU A 124 7.92 -3.78 -15.37
N CYS A 125 7.92 -3.22 -16.58
CA CYS A 125 7.84 -3.98 -17.82
C CYS A 125 9.17 -4.01 -18.60
N GLU A 126 10.22 -3.40 -18.05
CA GLU A 126 11.54 -3.33 -18.67
C GLU A 126 12.43 -4.50 -18.19
N PRO A 127 13.07 -5.24 -19.11
CA PRO A 127 14.03 -6.25 -18.71
C PRO A 127 15.30 -5.61 -18.16
N PHE A 128 15.98 -6.31 -17.25
CA PHE A 128 17.33 -5.91 -16.85
C PHE A 128 18.29 -5.96 -18.05
N PRO A 129 19.32 -5.09 -18.06
CA PRO A 129 20.41 -5.18 -19.04
C PRO A 129 21.01 -6.59 -19.09
N ALA A 130 21.45 -7.03 -20.28
CA ALA A 130 21.91 -8.40 -20.48
C ALA A 130 23.15 -8.76 -19.64
N ASP A 131 23.98 -7.76 -19.38
CA ASP A 131 25.21 -7.78 -18.59
C ASP A 131 24.96 -7.62 -17.08
N ASP A 132 23.71 -7.38 -16.66
CA ASP A 132 23.38 -7.00 -15.30
C ASP A 132 22.11 -7.71 -14.78
N ARG A 133 22.22 -9.04 -14.71
CA ARG A 133 21.15 -9.89 -14.18
C ARG A 133 21.39 -10.14 -12.70
N PRO A 134 20.62 -9.53 -11.79
CA PRO A 134 20.78 -9.76 -10.37
C PRO A 134 20.50 -11.22 -10.01
N GLU A 135 21.37 -11.82 -9.19
CA GLU A 135 21.24 -13.22 -8.72
C GLU A 135 20.05 -13.39 -7.75
N ARG A 136 19.74 -12.32 -7.00
CA ARG A 136 18.58 -12.28 -6.10
C ARG A 136 17.35 -11.74 -6.83
N LYS A 137 16.16 -12.02 -6.27
CA LYS A 137 14.90 -11.44 -6.76
C LYS A 137 14.54 -10.16 -6.02
N GLY A 138 14.07 -9.17 -6.76
CA GLY A 138 13.46 -7.96 -6.22
C GLY A 138 12.09 -8.25 -5.60
N GLY A 139 11.75 -7.54 -4.51
CA GLY A 139 10.50 -7.72 -3.76
C GLY A 139 9.77 -6.40 -3.48
N CYS A 140 9.93 -5.42 -4.37
CA CYS A 140 9.54 -4.04 -4.09
C CYS A 140 8.16 -3.63 -4.59
N PHE A 141 7.70 -4.16 -5.73
CA PHE A 141 6.43 -3.75 -6.33
C PHE A 141 5.32 -4.77 -6.03
N PRO A 142 4.11 -4.36 -5.61
CA PRO A 142 3.68 -3.01 -5.24
C PRO A 142 3.97 -2.69 -3.76
N ALA A 143 3.61 -1.50 -3.29
CA ALA A 143 3.93 -1.04 -1.93
C ALA A 143 3.17 -1.82 -0.85
N GLY A 144 3.87 -2.72 -0.15
CA GLY A 144 3.26 -3.63 0.83
C GLY A 144 2.82 -2.95 2.13
N HIS A 145 3.59 -1.98 2.65
CA HIS A 145 3.24 -1.30 3.91
C HIS A 145 2.01 -0.41 3.76
N ALA A 146 1.98 0.39 2.70
CA ALA A 146 0.84 1.26 2.39
C ALA A 146 -0.48 0.48 2.21
N SER A 147 -0.39 -0.78 1.77
CA SER A 147 -1.54 -1.65 1.50
C SER A 147 -2.47 -1.81 2.71
N GLY A 148 -1.92 -1.95 3.92
CA GLY A 148 -2.73 -2.11 5.14
C GLY A 148 -3.57 -0.88 5.43
N GLY A 149 -3.06 0.32 5.16
CA GLY A 149 -3.75 1.58 5.39
C GLY A 149 -4.85 1.79 4.35
N PHE A 150 -4.52 1.61 3.07
CA PHE A 150 -5.50 1.69 2.00
C PHE A 150 -6.63 0.66 2.14
N ALA A 151 -6.35 -0.52 2.72
CA ALA A 151 -7.37 -1.52 3.01
C ALA A 151 -8.48 -1.02 3.97
N LEU A 152 -8.17 -0.06 4.84
CA LEU A 152 -9.14 0.53 5.76
C LEU A 152 -10.22 1.36 5.07
N MET A 153 -10.08 1.67 3.77
CA MET A 153 -11.20 2.21 2.98
C MET A 153 -12.42 1.26 3.01
N GLY A 154 -12.20 -0.04 3.22
CA GLY A 154 -13.29 -1.01 3.39
C GLY A 154 -14.22 -0.72 4.57
N LEU A 155 -13.82 0.12 5.53
CA LEU A 155 -14.69 0.57 6.63
C LEU A 155 -15.86 1.44 6.16
N LEU A 156 -15.87 1.91 4.90
CA LEU A 156 -16.91 2.78 4.36
C LEU A 156 -18.32 2.19 4.50
N ALA A 157 -18.43 0.86 4.48
CA ALA A 157 -19.70 0.16 4.48
C ALA A 157 -20.25 -0.12 5.89
N LEU A 158 -19.52 0.22 6.97
CA LEU A 158 -20.00 0.00 8.33
C LEU A 158 -21.24 0.80 8.66
N ARG A 159 -21.45 1.95 8.02
CA ARG A 159 -22.65 2.80 8.17
C ARG A 159 -23.06 3.42 6.83
N ALA A 160 -24.37 3.58 6.62
CA ALA A 160 -24.91 4.15 5.39
C ALA A 160 -24.65 5.65 5.22
N SER A 161 -24.42 6.38 6.32
CA SER A 161 -24.31 7.85 6.28
C SER A 161 -23.15 8.33 5.42
N ARG A 162 -23.39 9.38 4.62
CA ARG A 162 -22.38 9.98 3.74
C ARG A 162 -21.13 10.45 4.49
N ARG A 163 -21.31 11.06 5.67
CA ARG A 163 -20.19 11.48 6.55
C ARG A 163 -19.25 10.33 6.92
N TRP A 164 -19.81 9.15 7.20
CA TRP A 164 -19.03 7.97 7.59
C TRP A 164 -18.23 7.43 6.42
N ARG A 165 -18.87 7.31 5.25
CA ARG A 165 -18.23 6.84 4.03
C ARG A 165 -17.01 7.68 3.68
N TYR A 166 -17.16 9.01 3.68
CA TYR A 166 -16.04 9.90 3.42
C TYR A 166 -14.98 9.86 4.52
N GLY A 167 -15.38 9.79 5.79
CA GLY A 167 -14.42 9.64 6.90
C GLY A 167 -13.60 8.36 6.80
N ALA A 168 -14.22 7.23 6.45
CA ALA A 168 -13.53 5.96 6.27
C ALA A 168 -12.58 5.97 5.05
N ILE A 169 -13.01 6.55 3.93
CA ILE A 169 -12.15 6.71 2.76
C ILE A 169 -10.96 7.61 3.08
N ALA A 170 -11.21 8.76 3.72
CA ALA A 170 -10.16 9.70 4.14
C ALA A 170 -9.18 9.05 5.13
N LEU A 171 -9.66 8.25 6.08
CA LEU A 171 -8.82 7.48 7.00
C LEU A 171 -7.91 6.50 6.26
N GLY A 172 -8.48 5.70 5.35
CA GLY A 172 -7.72 4.71 4.59
C GLY A 172 -6.68 5.35 3.66
N LEU A 173 -7.06 6.43 2.97
CA LEU A 173 -6.13 7.20 2.15
C LEU A 173 -5.04 7.85 3.00
N GLY A 174 -5.41 8.49 4.11
CA GLY A 174 -4.48 9.16 5.02
C GLY A 174 -3.44 8.19 5.59
N LEU A 175 -3.87 7.05 6.14
CA LEU A 175 -2.95 6.04 6.68
C LEU A 175 -2.12 5.35 5.59
N GLY A 176 -2.71 5.06 4.43
CA GLY A 176 -1.99 4.47 3.31
C GLY A 176 -0.87 5.38 2.79
N TRP A 177 -1.17 6.66 2.58
CA TRP A 177 -0.19 7.67 2.17
C TRP A 177 0.82 7.99 3.24
N TRP A 178 0.42 8.04 4.51
CA TRP A 178 1.34 8.23 5.64
C TRP A 178 2.42 7.14 5.66
N MET A 179 2.02 5.87 5.54
CA MET A 179 2.98 4.75 5.47
C MET A 179 3.76 4.74 4.16
N GLY A 180 3.11 5.01 3.02
CA GLY A 180 3.75 5.04 1.70
C GLY A 180 4.84 6.11 1.62
N LEU A 181 4.56 7.31 2.12
CA LEU A 181 5.52 8.41 2.17
C LEU A 181 6.75 8.03 3.00
N TYR A 182 6.55 7.51 4.22
CA TYR A 182 7.66 7.03 5.03
C TYR A 182 8.54 6.00 4.30
N GLN A 183 7.92 5.09 3.54
CA GLN A 183 8.66 4.11 2.75
C GLN A 183 9.44 4.75 1.59
N MET A 184 8.89 5.78 0.92
CA MET A 184 9.60 6.51 -0.15
C MET A 184 10.80 7.29 0.42
N LEU A 185 10.62 7.98 1.55
CA LEU A 185 11.64 8.81 2.19
C LEU A 185 12.89 8.03 2.64
N LYS A 186 12.74 6.72 2.89
CA LYS A 186 13.85 5.82 3.25
C LYS A 186 14.29 4.91 2.09
N GLY A 187 13.83 5.18 0.87
CA GLY A 187 14.22 4.43 -0.32
C GLY A 187 13.64 3.03 -0.46
N ALA A 188 12.56 2.70 0.25
CA ALA A 188 11.99 1.35 0.29
C ALA A 188 10.85 1.13 -0.71
N HIS A 189 10.32 2.17 -1.37
CA HIS A 189 9.32 2.06 -2.43
C HIS A 189 9.37 3.31 -3.33
N TYR A 190 8.95 3.16 -4.59
CA TYR A 190 8.71 4.29 -5.48
C TYR A 190 7.27 4.83 -5.35
N LEU A 191 6.99 5.98 -5.97
CA LEU A 191 5.65 6.58 -5.99
C LEU A 191 4.65 5.70 -6.73
N SER A 192 5.05 5.17 -7.89
CA SER A 192 4.24 4.23 -8.69
C SER A 192 3.79 3.00 -7.90
N HIS A 193 4.64 2.49 -7.00
CA HIS A 193 4.33 1.34 -6.15
C HIS A 193 3.19 1.69 -5.18
N THR A 194 3.24 2.87 -4.58
CA THR A 194 2.25 3.35 -3.61
C THR A 194 0.92 3.66 -4.29
N LEU A 195 0.96 4.35 -5.43
CA LEU A 195 -0.22 4.63 -6.24
C LEU A 195 -0.88 3.35 -6.75
N THR A 196 -0.09 2.38 -7.23
CA THR A 196 -0.61 1.08 -7.66
C THR A 196 -1.37 0.40 -6.53
N THR A 197 -0.76 0.33 -5.33
CA THR A 197 -1.42 -0.25 -4.16
C THR A 197 -2.73 0.47 -3.83
N MET A 198 -2.78 1.80 -3.91
CA MET A 198 -3.99 2.59 -3.66
C MET A 198 -5.13 2.22 -4.63
N PHE A 199 -4.85 2.18 -5.93
CA PHE A 199 -5.84 1.81 -6.93
C PHE A 199 -6.29 0.36 -6.78
N VAL A 200 -5.36 -0.57 -6.55
CA VAL A 200 -5.67 -1.98 -6.28
C VAL A 200 -6.56 -2.10 -5.04
N ALA A 201 -6.26 -1.38 -3.96
CA ALA A 201 -7.08 -1.37 -2.76
C ALA A 201 -8.51 -0.90 -3.04
N TRP A 202 -8.67 0.17 -3.84
CA TRP A 202 -9.98 0.65 -4.24
C TRP A 202 -10.73 -0.36 -5.13
N LEU A 203 -10.05 -1.02 -6.06
CA LEU A 203 -10.64 -2.09 -6.88
C LEU A 203 -11.11 -3.27 -6.02
N VAL A 204 -10.34 -3.65 -5.00
CA VAL A 204 -10.73 -4.71 -4.04
C VAL A 204 -11.96 -4.29 -3.23
N VAL A 205 -12.05 -3.03 -2.79
CA VAL A 205 -13.26 -2.50 -2.14
C VAL A 205 -14.46 -2.63 -3.08
N LEU A 206 -14.34 -2.20 -4.34
CA LEU A 206 -15.43 -2.31 -5.32
C LEU A 206 -15.83 -3.76 -5.61
N LEU A 207 -14.85 -4.67 -5.71
CA LEU A 207 -15.07 -6.10 -5.90
C LEU A 207 -15.89 -6.68 -4.73
N TRP A 208 -15.44 -6.49 -3.50
CA TRP A 208 -16.13 -7.05 -2.33
C TRP A 208 -17.49 -6.41 -2.10
N ARG A 209 -17.65 -5.12 -2.41
CA ARG A 209 -18.97 -4.47 -2.41
C ARG A 209 -19.94 -5.17 -3.35
N ARG A 210 -19.49 -5.47 -4.57
CA ARG A 210 -20.29 -6.19 -5.57
C ARG A 210 -20.63 -7.61 -5.11
N VAL A 211 -19.64 -8.35 -4.58
CA VAL A 211 -19.83 -9.74 -4.10
C VAL A 211 -20.79 -9.79 -2.91
N LEU A 212 -20.65 -8.87 -1.95
CA LEU A 212 -21.50 -8.79 -0.76
C LEU A 212 -22.85 -8.10 -1.00
N ARG A 213 -23.07 -7.57 -2.21
CA ARG A 213 -24.29 -6.86 -2.64
C ARG A 213 -24.60 -5.62 -1.75
N ILE A 214 -23.64 -4.70 -1.63
CA ILE A 214 -23.70 -3.44 -0.84
C ILE A 214 -23.12 -2.20 -1.55
#